data_AF-A0A1D4QT80-F1
#
_entry.id   AF-A0A1D4QT80-F1
#
_cell.length_a   1.000
_cell.length_b   1.000
_cell.length_c   1.000
_cell.angle_alpha   90.00
_cell.angle_beta   90.00
_cell.angle_gamma   90.00
#
_symmetry.space_group_name_H-M   'P 1'
#
loop_
_entity.id
_entity.type
_entity.pdbx_description
1 polymer ?
#
loop_
_entity_poly.entity_id
_entity_poly.type
_entity_poly.pdbx_seq_one_letter_code
_entity_poly.pdbx_strand_id
1 'polypeptide(L)' 'MEAREIFLVVTGANKRDVVEKLYQENGKTSFEPADLKAHRMVNVILDKEAAAGLPEDVKAYFTSRFA' A
#
# COMPACT_ATOMS: atom_id res chain seq x y z
N MET A 1 -4.79 8.46 -14.44
CA MET A 1 -4.10 7.15 -14.40
C MET A 1 -4.38 6.41 -15.71
N GLU A 2 -3.44 6.45 -16.66
CA GLU A 2 -3.61 5.82 -17.98
C GLU A 2 -2.76 4.55 -18.15
N ALA A 3 -1.94 4.23 -17.15
CA ALA A 3 -1.12 3.02 -17.16
C ALA A 3 -2.00 1.76 -17.17
N ARG A 4 -1.51 0.68 -17.80
CA ARG A 4 -2.24 -0.60 -17.77
C ARG A 4 -2.18 -1.28 -16.41
N GLU A 5 -1.06 -1.10 -15.72
CA GLU A 5 -0.68 -1.67 -14.43
C GLU A 5 0.32 -0.73 -13.76
N ILE A 6 0.30 -0.68 -12.43
CA ILE A 6 1.17 0.17 -11.62
C ILE A 6 1.85 -0.69 -10.55
N PHE A 7 3.16 -0.58 -10.46
CA PHE A 7 3.95 -1.13 -9.36
C PHE A 7 4.45 0.01 -8.49
N LEU A 8 4.10 -0.01 -7.21
CA LEU A 8 4.58 0.93 -6.22
C LEU A 8 5.52 0.21 -5.26
N VAL A 9 6.79 0.63 -5.23
CA VAL A 9 7.79 0.11 -4.28
C VAL A 9 7.97 1.13 -3.16
N VAL A 10 7.77 0.71 -1.91
CA VAL A 10 7.89 1.58 -0.74
C VAL A 10 8.78 0.91 0.31
N THR A 11 9.79 1.66 0.77
CA THR A 11 10.79 1.16 1.71
C THR A 11 11.08 2.18 2.82
N GLY A 12 11.48 1.69 3.98
CA GLY A 12 11.93 2.47 5.12
C GLY A 12 10.81 2.89 6.08
N ALA A 13 11.16 2.93 7.37
CA ALA A 13 10.22 3.24 8.45
C ALA A 13 9.50 4.60 8.31
N ASN A 14 10.13 5.60 7.67
CA ASN A 14 9.53 6.92 7.47
C ASN A 14 8.37 6.95 6.46
N LYS A 15 8.02 5.81 5.85
CA LYS A 15 6.85 5.65 4.98
C LYS A 15 5.71 4.89 5.65
N ARG A 16 5.91 4.40 6.88
CA ARG A 16 4.91 3.66 7.66
C ARG A 16 3.55 4.37 7.69
N ASP A 17 3.52 5.63 8.11
CA ASP A 17 2.27 6.37 8.31
C ASP A 17 1.51 6.59 7.00
N VAL A 18 2.25 6.76 5.90
CA VAL A 18 1.67 6.91 4.55
C VAL A 18 1.08 5.59 4.06
N VAL A 19 1.76 4.46 4.32
CA VAL A 19 1.27 3.11 3.99
C VAL A 19 0.02 2.78 4.80
N GLU A 20 0.04 3.07 6.10
CA GLU A 20 -1.11 2.88 7.00
C GLU A 20 -2.29 3.74 6.55
N LYS A 21 -2.07 5.03 6.26
CA LYS A 21 -3.09 5.93 5.73
C LYS A 21 -3.64 5.43 4.39
N LEU A 22 -2.77 5.02 3.47
CA LEU A 22 -3.20 4.44 2.20
C LEU A 22 -4.07 3.21 2.42
N TYR A 23 -3.73 2.33 3.37
CA TYR A 23 -4.53 1.16 3.70
C TYR A 23 -5.91 1.51 4.27
N GLN A 24 -5.98 2.45 5.21
CA GLN A 24 -7.23 2.85 5.89
C GLN A 24 -8.17 3.68 5.00
N GLU A 25 -7.63 4.39 4.01
CA GLU A 25 -8.40 5.34 3.22
C GLU A 25 -9.44 4.65 2.34
N ASN A 26 -10.72 5.02 2.46
CA ASN A 26 -11.83 4.38 1.72
C ASN A 26 -12.27 5.15 0.46
N GLY A 27 -11.43 6.10 0.01
CA GLY A 27 -11.66 6.93 -1.18
C GLY A 27 -12.46 8.20 -0.89
N LYS A 28 -12.37 9.17 -1.81
CA LYS A 28 -12.91 10.55 -1.71
C LYS A 28 -12.27 11.41 -0.61
N THR A 29 -10.93 11.44 -0.54
CA THR A 29 -10.20 12.39 0.31
C THR A 29 -9.19 13.19 -0.52
N SER A 30 -8.63 14.25 0.07
CA SER A 30 -7.56 15.06 -0.53
C SER A 30 -6.19 14.36 -0.53
N PHE A 31 -6.15 13.09 -0.14
CA PHE A 31 -4.92 12.30 -0.12
C PHE A 31 -4.70 11.69 -1.51
N GLU A 32 -3.89 12.35 -2.34
CA GLU A 32 -3.63 11.94 -3.74
C GLU A 32 -3.30 10.44 -3.92
N PRO A 33 -2.51 9.77 -3.05
CA PRO A 33 -2.26 8.34 -3.19
C PRO A 33 -3.52 7.45 -3.08
N ALA A 34 -4.63 7.95 -2.53
CA ALA A 34 -5.90 7.23 -2.49
C ALA A 34 -6.43 6.89 -3.89
N ASP A 35 -6.10 7.68 -4.91
CA ASP A 35 -6.47 7.42 -6.30
C ASP A 35 -5.88 6.09 -6.81
N LEU A 36 -4.78 5.62 -6.21
CA LEU A 36 -4.22 4.29 -6.51
C LEU A 36 -5.24 3.17 -6.28
N LYS A 37 -6.16 3.33 -5.31
CA LYS A 37 -7.22 2.34 -5.04
C LYS A 37 -8.31 2.32 -6.11
N ALA A 38 -8.48 3.41 -6.88
CA ALA A 38 -9.46 3.47 -7.96
C ALA A 38 -8.93 2.85 -9.26
N HIS A 39 -7.64 2.53 -9.33
CA HIS A 39 -7.04 1.94 -10.51
C HIS A 39 -7.30 0.44 -10.61
N ARG A 40 -7.57 -0.03 -11.83
CA ARG A 40 -7.93 -1.43 -12.08
C ARG A 40 -6.87 -2.46 -11.67
N MET A 41 -5.60 -2.07 -11.61
CA MET A 41 -4.49 -2.98 -11.32
C MET A 41 -3.31 -2.24 -10.69
N VAL A 42 -3.09 -2.45 -9.40
CA VAL A 42 -1.98 -1.88 -8.63
C VAL A 42 -1.36 -2.96 -7.76
N ASN A 43 -0.03 -3.07 -7.81
CA ASN A 43 0.76 -3.90 -6.92
C ASN A 43 1.61 -2.99 -6.03
N VAL A 44 1.56 -3.20 -4.71
CA VAL A 44 2.37 -2.46 -3.75
C VAL A 44 3.36 -3.42 -3.11
N ILE A 45 4.64 -3.11 -3.23
CA ILE A 45 5.76 -3.90 -2.73
C ILE A 45 6.35 -3.13 -1.56
N LEU A 46 6.32 -3.75 -0.38
CA LEU A 46 6.74 -3.14 0.88
C LEU A 46 7.92 -3.90 1.47
N ASP A 47 8.88 -3.18 2.05
CA ASP A 47 9.80 -3.79 2.99
C ASP A 47 9.17 -3.94 4.39
N LYS A 48 9.89 -4.62 5.29
CA LYS A 48 9.40 -4.89 6.65
C LYS A 48 9.14 -3.61 7.45
N GLU A 49 9.94 -2.56 7.23
CA GLU A 49 9.81 -1.31 7.98
C GLU A 49 8.62 -0.47 7.52
N ALA A 50 8.42 -0.32 6.21
CA ALA A 50 7.29 0.40 5.63
C ALA A 50 5.97 -0.33 5.91
N ALA A 51 5.98 -1.66 5.96
CA ALA A 51 4.79 -2.45 6.30
C ALA A 51 4.41 -2.38 7.79
N ALA A 52 5.25 -1.84 8.68
CA ALA A 52 5.04 -1.93 10.13
C ALA A 52 3.74 -1.27 10.65
N GLY A 53 3.13 -0.39 9.87
CA GLY A 53 1.86 0.28 10.18
C GLY A 53 0.63 -0.52 9.76
N LEU A 54 0.80 -1.62 9.03
CA LEU A 54 -0.29 -2.50 8.64
C LEU A 54 -0.68 -3.44 9.80
N PRO A 55 -1.97 -3.84 9.88
CA PRO A 55 -2.43 -4.87 10.79
C PRO A 55 -1.63 -6.19 10.65
N GLU A 56 -1.46 -6.91 11.76
CA GLU A 56 -0.62 -8.12 11.79
C GLU A 56 -1.16 -9.25 10.90
N ASP A 57 -2.48 -9.41 10.87
CA ASP A 57 -3.19 -10.35 10.00
C ASP A 57 -2.95 -10.05 8.51
N VAL A 58 -2.98 -8.77 8.12
CA VAL A 58 -2.68 -8.33 6.75
C VAL A 58 -1.23 -8.68 6.39
N LYS A 59 -0.27 -8.32 7.24
CA LYS A 59 1.15 -8.64 7.01
C LYS A 59 1.37 -10.15 6.90
N ALA A 60 0.80 -10.94 7.82
CA ALA A 60 0.94 -12.38 7.83
C ALA A 60 0.34 -13.01 6.56
N TYR A 61 -0.85 -12.56 6.16
CA TYR A 61 -1.51 -13.02 4.94
C TYR A 61 -0.66 -12.78 3.69
N PHE A 62 -0.21 -11.55 3.47
CA PHE A 62 0.57 -11.23 2.27
C PHE A 62 1.97 -11.84 2.29
N THR A 63 2.59 -11.95 3.47
CA THR A 63 3.88 -12.66 3.61
C THR A 63 3.71 -14.13 3.24
N SER A 64 2.78 -14.86 3.86
CA SER A 64 2.58 -16.28 3.57
C SER A 64 2.16 -16.59 2.13
N ARG A 65 1.50 -15.64 1.45
CA ARG A 65 1.01 -15.82 0.09
C ARG A 65 2.07 -15.52 -0.98
N PHE A 66 3.04 -14.64 -0.69
CA PHE A 66 3.93 -14.07 -1.71
C PHE A 66 5.42 -14.05 -1.36
N ALA A 67 5.82 -14.38 -0.12
CA ALA A 67 7.21 -14.38 0.35
C ALA A 67 7.61 -15.76 0.90
#